data_AF-X6M1V1-F1
#
_entry.id   AF-X6M1V1-F1
#
_cell.length_a   1.000
_cell.length_b   1.000
_cell.length_c   1.000
_cell.angle_alpha   90.00
_cell.angle_beta   90.00
_cell.angle_gamma   90.00
#
_symmetry.space_group_name_H-M   'P 1'
#
loop_
_entity.id
_entity.type
_entity.pdbx_description
1 polymer ?
#
loop_
_entity_poly.entity_id
_entity_poly.type
_entity_poly.pdbx_seq_one_letter_code
_entity_poly.pdbx_strand_id
1 'polypeptide(L)'
;MGALCSETNNNKDSDQITLLSFGGHCKHTLVMKYASVWSNISNNYNEWISLADNHNHQIVIGRDDDYKGIRAVIGGSNNHLLFITYVKNNISI
;
A
#
# COMPACT_ATOMS: atom_id res chain seq x y z
N MET A 1 -17.61 30.33 14.00
CA MET A 1 -16.53 30.67 13.06
C MET A 1 -16.33 29.47 12.16
N GLY A 2 -16.98 29.46 11.01
CA GLY A 2 -16.94 28.34 10.08
C GLY A 2 -15.72 28.41 9.18
N ALA A 3 -15.15 27.25 8.86
CA ALA A 3 -14.29 27.08 7.71
C ALA A 3 -14.94 26.00 6.83
N LEU A 4 -15.61 26.46 5.77
CA LEU A 4 -15.91 25.67 4.58
C LEU A 4 -14.58 25.41 3.87
N CYS A 5 -14.21 24.15 3.69
CA CYS A 5 -13.19 23.76 2.72
C CYS A 5 -13.87 22.93 1.63
N SER A 6 -14.36 23.67 0.62
CA SER A 6 -14.49 23.31 -0.80
C SER A 6 -14.75 21.84 -1.15
N GLU A 7 -16.01 21.52 -1.43
CA GLU A 7 -16.32 20.46 -2.41
C GLU A 7 -15.93 20.96 -3.79
N THR A 8 -14.90 20.39 -4.39
CA THR A 8 -14.65 20.58 -5.82
C THR A 8 -14.12 19.31 -6.48
N ASN A 9 -14.94 18.87 -7.44
CA ASN A 9 -14.63 18.19 -8.68
C ASN A 9 -14.56 16.66 -8.69
N ASN A 10 -15.70 16.10 -9.12
CA ASN A 10 -15.84 14.82 -9.79
C ASN A 10 -14.72 14.58 -10.82
N ASN A 11 -13.69 13.83 -10.44
CA ASN A 11 -12.96 12.99 -11.38
C ASN A 11 -12.96 11.57 -10.82
N LYS A 12 -13.65 10.66 -11.51
CA LYS A 12 -13.80 9.25 -11.15
C LYS A 12 -12.50 8.49 -11.41
N ASP A 13 -11.47 8.79 -10.63
CA ASP A 13 -10.28 7.93 -10.59
C ASP A 13 -9.91 7.59 -9.15
N SER A 14 -10.93 7.01 -8.50
CA SER A 14 -10.92 6.11 -7.36
C SER A 14 -10.19 6.55 -6.09
N ASP A 15 -10.94 6.58 -4.98
CA ASP A 15 -10.45 6.74 -3.59
C ASP A 15 -9.60 5.53 -3.10
N GLN A 16 -8.79 4.98 -4.00
CA GLN A 16 -8.04 3.74 -3.81
C GLN A 16 -6.60 4.04 -3.45
N ILE A 17 -6.12 3.40 -2.39
CA ILE A 17 -4.74 3.50 -1.91
C ILE A 17 -4.07 2.16 -2.14
N THR A 18 -2.86 2.15 -2.68
CA THR A 18 -2.07 0.92 -2.78
C THR A 18 -1.27 0.71 -1.49
N LEU A 19 -1.55 -0.39 -0.80
CA LEU A 19 -0.82 -0.83 0.38
C LEU A 19 0.12 -1.99 0.01
N LEU A 20 1.30 -2.00 0.63
CA LEU A 20 2.31 -3.04 0.48
C LEU A 20 2.66 -3.61 1.87
N SER A 21 2.74 -4.93 1.95
CA SER A 21 3.25 -5.66 3.12
C SER A 21 4.34 -6.61 2.67
N PHE A 22 5.51 -6.55 3.29
CA PHE A 22 6.62 -7.44 2.93
C PHE A 22 7.48 -7.80 4.13
N GLY A 23 8.19 -8.93 4.01
CA GLY A 23 9.03 -9.51 5.05
C GLY A 23 8.49 -10.84 5.60
N GLY A 24 8.81 -11.14 6.85
CA GLY A 24 8.53 -12.43 7.50
C GLY A 24 9.54 -13.53 7.14
N HIS A 25 9.52 -14.61 7.91
CA HIS A 25 10.47 -15.73 7.80
C HIS A 25 10.49 -16.38 6.41
N CYS A 26 9.31 -16.59 5.81
CA CYS A 26 9.21 -17.14 4.45
C CYS A 26 9.28 -16.07 3.35
N LYS A 27 9.59 -14.81 3.70
CA LYS A 27 9.68 -13.64 2.83
C LYS A 27 8.50 -13.51 1.86
N HIS A 28 7.48 -12.77 2.24
CA HIS A 28 6.37 -12.46 1.34
C HIS A 28 6.47 -11.04 0.81
N THR A 29 5.81 -10.77 -0.31
CA THR A 29 5.41 -9.42 -0.70
C THR A 29 3.97 -9.49 -1.17
N LEU A 30 3.13 -8.72 -0.48
CA LEU A 30 1.71 -8.65 -0.68
C LEU A 30 1.34 -7.22 -1.06
N VAL A 31 0.40 -7.10 -1.98
CA VAL A 31 -0.19 -5.82 -2.40
C VAL A 31 -1.68 -5.86 -2.17
N MET A 32 -2.25 -4.71 -1.80
CA MET A 32 -3.68 -4.52 -1.62
C MET A 32 -4.09 -3.20 -2.26
N LYS A 33 -5.16 -3.24 -3.04
CA LYS A 33 -5.92 -2.04 -3.40
C LYS A 33 -6.92 -1.78 -2.30
N TYR A 34 -6.61 -0.81 -1.45
CA TYR A 34 -7.48 -0.41 -0.36
C TYR A 34 -8.52 0.57 -0.85
N ALA A 35 -9.79 0.27 -0.59
CA ALA A 35 -10.91 1.20 -0.72
C ALA A 35 -11.47 1.49 0.67
N SER A 36 -11.79 2.77 0.92
CA SER A 36 -12.41 3.21 2.18
C SER A 36 -13.67 2.39 2.46
N VAL A 37 -13.86 1.98 3.72
CA VAL A 37 -15.09 1.29 4.15
C VAL A 37 -16.35 2.15 4.00
N TRP A 38 -16.17 3.46 3.85
CA TRP A 38 -17.23 4.43 3.57
C TRP A 38 -17.49 4.60 2.06
N SER A 39 -16.68 3.98 1.20
CA SER A 39 -16.86 4.02 -0.24
C SER A 39 -17.93 3.03 -0.68
N ASN A 40 -18.77 3.42 -1.64
CA ASN A 40 -19.87 2.60 -2.13
C ASN A 40 -19.41 1.61 -3.22
N ILE A 41 -18.23 1.01 -3.06
CA ILE A 41 -17.59 0.16 -4.08
C ILE A 41 -17.88 -1.30 -3.78
N SER A 42 -18.46 -2.03 -4.73
CA SER A 42 -18.82 -3.44 -4.58
C SER A 42 -17.74 -4.38 -5.13
N ASN A 43 -17.14 -5.15 -4.21
CA ASN A 43 -16.37 -6.39 -4.33
C ASN A 43 -14.93 -6.36 -4.89
N ASN A 44 -14.11 -7.24 -4.32
CA ASN A 44 -12.68 -7.53 -4.59
C ASN A 44 -11.67 -6.40 -4.24
N TYR A 45 -12.04 -5.54 -3.30
CA TYR A 45 -11.11 -4.57 -2.67
C TYR A 45 -10.72 -5.05 -1.28
N ASN A 46 -9.65 -4.47 -0.75
CA ASN A 46 -9.18 -4.77 0.61
C ASN A 46 -8.75 -6.24 0.80
N GLU A 47 -8.32 -6.90 -0.28
CA GLU A 47 -7.71 -8.22 -0.25
C GLU A 47 -6.19 -8.13 -0.45
N TRP A 48 -5.44 -8.92 0.32
CA TRP A 48 -4.01 -9.07 0.13
C TRP A 48 -3.76 -10.14 -0.94
N ILE A 49 -3.11 -9.75 -2.02
CA ILE A 49 -2.65 -10.68 -3.07
C ILE A 49 -1.14 -10.69 -3.13
N SER A 50 -0.55 -11.82 -3.52
CA SER A 50 0.89 -11.92 -3.78
C SER A 50 1.28 -10.99 -4.92
N LEU A 51 2.31 -10.18 -4.71
CA LEU A 51 2.91 -9.39 -5.78
C LEU A 51 3.66 -10.33 -6.71
N ALA A 52 3.36 -10.28 -8.00
CA ALA A 52 3.99 -11.13 -9.01
C ALA A 52 4.32 -10.33 -10.28
N ASP A 53 5.29 -10.84 -11.06
CA ASP A 53 5.60 -10.31 -12.38
C ASP A 53 4.56 -10.73 -13.44
N ASN A 54 4.75 -10.29 -14.68
CA ASN A 54 3.86 -10.61 -15.80
C ASN A 54 3.83 -12.12 -16.17
N HIS A 55 4.73 -12.92 -15.60
CA HIS A 55 4.80 -14.37 -15.78
C HIS A 55 4.29 -15.12 -14.53
N ASN A 56 3.62 -14.43 -13.60
CA ASN A 56 3.15 -14.96 -12.32
C ASN A 56 4.25 -15.45 -11.38
N HIS A 57 5.50 -15.01 -11.56
CA HIS A 57 6.55 -15.26 -10.58
C HIS A 57 6.40 -14.30 -9.41
N GLN A 58 6.30 -14.85 -8.20
CA GLN A 58 6.18 -14.03 -6.98
C GLN A 58 7.42 -13.16 -6.81
N ILE A 59 7.19 -11.86 -6.64
CA ILE A 59 8.22 -10.88 -6.32
C ILE A 59 8.41 -10.90 -4.81
N VAL A 60 9.66 -11.01 -4.36
CA VAL A 60 10.01 -11.00 -2.93
C VAL A 60 10.93 -9.81 -2.66
N ILE A 61 10.47 -8.91 -1.82
CA ILE A 61 11.20 -7.71 -1.38
C ILE A 61 11.74 -7.97 0.03
N GLY A 62 13.06 -8.15 0.12
CA GLY A 62 13.78 -8.39 1.36
C GLY A 62 15.15 -9.02 1.11
N ARG A 63 16.11 -8.72 1.98
CA ARG A 63 17.43 -9.38 2.03
C ARG A 63 17.37 -10.54 3.04
N ASP A 64 18.48 -10.87 3.69
CA ASP A 64 18.55 -11.95 4.69
C ASP A 64 17.87 -11.61 6.02
N ASP A 65 17.51 -10.34 6.23
CA ASP A 65 16.72 -9.96 7.40
C ASP A 65 15.25 -10.32 7.25
N ASP A 66 14.63 -10.68 8.38
CA ASP A 66 13.22 -11.04 8.45
C ASP A 66 12.29 -9.86 8.16
N TYR A 67 12.77 -8.61 8.22
CA TYR A 67 12.01 -7.36 7.95
C TYR A 67 10.55 -7.40 8.45
N LYS A 68 10.35 -8.04 9.61
CA LYS A 68 9.03 -8.48 10.04
C LYS A 68 8.17 -7.27 10.36
N GLY A 69 7.01 -7.19 9.71
CA GLY A 69 6.04 -6.13 9.95
C GLY A 69 6.33 -4.82 9.23
N ILE A 70 7.17 -4.81 8.19
CA ILE A 70 7.24 -3.64 7.30
C ILE A 70 5.91 -3.48 6.58
N ARG A 71 5.44 -2.23 6.58
CA ARG A 71 4.29 -1.80 5.78
C ARG A 71 4.68 -0.57 5.00
N ALA A 72 4.22 -0.50 3.75
CA ALA A 72 4.43 0.67 2.92
C ALA A 72 3.15 1.13 2.24
N VAL A 73 3.10 2.43 1.95
CA VAL A 73 2.00 3.11 1.24
C VAL A 73 2.58 3.89 0.07
N ILE A 74 1.97 3.74 -1.10
CA ILE A 74 2.28 4.57 -2.27
C ILE A 74 1.30 5.75 -2.29
N GLY A 75 1.82 6.98 -2.43
CA GLY A 75 1.00 8.19 -2.49
C GLY A 75 1.73 9.42 -3.01
N GLY A 76 1.28 10.60 -2.58
CA GLY A 76 1.70 11.89 -3.16
C GLY A 76 0.85 12.26 -4.38
N SER A 77 0.99 13.49 -4.89
CA SER A 77 0.14 14.02 -5.97
C SER A 77 0.24 13.25 -7.30
N ASN A 78 1.26 12.41 -7.46
CA ASN A 78 1.46 11.56 -8.64
C ASN A 78 1.99 10.17 -8.27
N ASN A 79 1.58 9.61 -7.11
CA ASN A 79 1.97 8.25 -6.66
C ASN A 79 3.49 7.96 -6.71
N HIS A 80 4.31 9.00 -6.57
CA HIS A 80 5.77 8.92 -6.67
C HIS A 80 6.47 8.86 -5.30
N LEU A 81 5.69 8.91 -4.22
CA LEU A 81 6.20 8.81 -2.86
C LEU A 81 5.88 7.42 -2.28
N LEU A 82 6.89 6.80 -1.69
CA LEU A 82 6.77 5.56 -0.95
C LEU A 82 7.02 5.84 0.53
N PHE A 83 5.99 5.68 1.36
CA PHE A 83 6.09 5.82 2.80
C PHE A 83 6.27 4.44 3.41
N ILE A 84 7.40 4.21 4.09
CA ILE A 84 7.70 2.93 4.73
C ILE A 84 7.68 3.10 6.25
N THR A 85 6.98 2.19 6.92
CA THR A 85 6.98 2.09 8.37
C THR A 85 7.67 0.79 8.79
N TYR A 86 8.57 0.91 9.75
CA TYR A 86 9.32 -0.22 10.30
C TYR A 86 9.55 -0.01 11.79
N VAL A 87 9.44 -1.08 12.57
CA VAL A 87 9.66 -1.02 14.02
C VAL A 87 11.16 -0.83 14.28
N LYS A 88 11.48 0.21 15.04
CA LYS A 88 12.81 0.80 15.33
C LYS A 88 13.97 -0.22 15.45
N ASN A 89 15.15 0.21 14.96
CA ASN A 89 16.54 -0.29 15.15
C ASN A 89 17.29 -0.83 13.93
N ASN A 90 16.68 -1.05 12.76
CA ASN A 90 17.41 -1.53 11.57
C ASN A 90 17.22 -0.68 10.31
N ILE A 91 16.88 0.61 10.45
CA ILE A 91 16.93 1.53 9.30
C ILE A 91 18.37 2.01 9.17
N SER A 92 19.18 1.27 8.41
CA SER A 92 20.44 1.80 7.89
C SER A 92 20.15 2.60 6.62
N ILE A 93 20.68 3.82 6.56
CA ILE A 93 20.77 4.63 5.34
C ILE A 93 21.95 4.13 4.49
#